data_AF-A9ZQL1-F1
#
_entry.id   AF-A9ZQL1-F1
#
_cell.length_a   1.000
_cell.length_b   1.000
_cell.length_c   1.000
_cell.angle_alpha   90.00
_cell.angle_beta   90.00
_cell.angle_gamma   90.00
#
_symmetry.space_group_name_H-M   'P 1'
#
loop_
_entity.id
_entity.type
_entity.pdbx_description
1 polymer ?
#
loop_
_entity_poly.entity_id
_entity_poly.type
_entity_poly.pdbx_seq_one_letter_code
_entity_poly.pdbx_strand_id
1 'polypeptide(L)'
;NDCGLSCDTTSGFSGYKNLMQALRARFGSGNLVTSAITADPAKLDKADYAGAAQYVDFYMPMTYDYFGAFSPKGPTAPHSPLYSYSGIPTPNFYSDAAIQAMKAKNIPSSKILLGVGF
;
A
#
# COMPACT_ATOMS: atom_id res chain seq x y z
N ASN A 1 -12.65 -5.22 9.76
CA ASN A 1 -11.88 -6.24 9.03
C ASN A 1 -12.84 -6.83 8.03
N ASP A 2 -12.49 -6.86 6.75
CA ASP A 2 -13.34 -7.55 5.78
C ASP A 2 -13.07 -9.05 5.98
N CYS A 3 -14.12 -9.86 6.18
CA CYS A 3 -13.92 -11.28 6.46
C CYS A 3 -13.37 -11.99 5.22
N GLY A 4 -12.35 -12.84 5.42
CA GLY A 4 -11.85 -13.77 4.40
C GLY A 4 -12.71 -15.03 4.32
N LEU A 5 -12.09 -16.21 4.39
CA LEU A 5 -12.79 -17.51 4.46
C LEU A 5 -13.63 -17.66 5.75
N SER A 6 -13.14 -17.14 6.87
CA SER A 6 -13.85 -17.05 8.14
C SER A 6 -13.57 -15.71 8.82
N CYS A 7 -14.51 -15.25 9.65
CA CYS A 7 -14.29 -14.06 10.47
C CYS A 7 -13.52 -14.47 11.73
N ASP A 8 -12.34 -13.90 11.92
CA ASP A 8 -11.62 -13.97 13.20
C ASP A 8 -11.54 -12.59 13.86
N THR A 9 -11.21 -12.57 15.16
CA THR A 9 -11.02 -11.35 15.94
C THR A 9 -9.54 -10.97 16.12
N THR A 10 -8.62 -11.78 15.58
CA THR A 10 -7.17 -11.68 15.81
C THR A 10 -6.42 -10.99 14.67
N SER A 11 -7.01 -10.94 13.47
CA SER A 11 -6.41 -10.47 12.22
C SER A 11 -6.86 -9.05 11.84
N GLY A 12 -7.33 -8.26 12.81
CA GLY A 12 -7.82 -6.88 12.61
C GLY A 12 -6.73 -5.89 12.20
N PHE A 13 -6.94 -4.59 12.45
CA PHE A 13 -6.04 -3.50 12.03
C PHE A 13 -4.55 -3.75 12.36
N SER A 14 -4.26 -4.32 13.54
CA SER A 14 -2.89 -4.64 14.00
C SER A 14 -2.29 -5.90 13.38
N GLY A 15 -3.07 -6.74 12.69
CA GLY A 15 -2.63 -8.04 12.17
C GLY A 15 -1.40 -7.92 11.26
N TYR A 16 -1.40 -6.93 10.37
CA TYR A 16 -0.26 -6.65 9.50
C TYR A 16 1.01 -6.26 10.29
N LYS A 17 0.89 -5.37 11.28
CA LYS A 17 2.02 -4.99 12.15
C LYS A 17 2.56 -6.20 12.89
N ASN A 18 1.70 -7.00 13.49
CA ASN A 18 2.11 -8.18 14.26
C ASN A 18 2.86 -9.18 13.37
N LEU A 19 2.39 -9.37 12.13
CA LEU A 19 3.11 -10.18 11.15
C LEU A 19 4.49 -9.60 10.84
N MET A 20 4.59 -8.31 10.51
CA MET A 20 5.88 -7.67 10.20
C MET A 20 6.84 -7.73 11.40
N GLN A 21 6.34 -7.55 12.62
CA GLN A 21 7.11 -7.70 13.85
C GLN A 21 7.66 -9.13 13.99
N ALA A 22 6.84 -10.15 13.77
CA ALA A 22 7.26 -11.54 13.85
C ALA A 22 8.31 -11.89 12.78
N LEU A 23 8.14 -11.40 11.55
CA LEU A 23 9.13 -11.59 10.48
C LEU A 23 10.47 -10.92 10.84
N ARG A 24 10.43 -9.68 11.34
CA ARG A 24 11.65 -8.99 11.79
C ARG A 24 12.34 -9.74 12.92
N ALA A 25 11.60 -10.24 13.91
CA ALA A 25 12.17 -11.06 14.98
C ALA A 25 12.81 -12.35 14.47
N ARG A 26 12.19 -12.99 13.46
CA ARG A 26 12.67 -14.25 12.88
C ARG A 26 13.91 -14.10 12.01
N PHE A 27 13.99 -13.03 11.23
CA PHE A 27 15.05 -12.82 10.23
C PHE A 27 16.18 -11.89 10.71
N GLY A 28 15.97 -11.17 11.81
CA GLY A 28 16.94 -10.25 12.38
C GLY A 28 17.18 -9.00 11.52
N SER A 29 18.21 -8.24 11.85
CA SER A 29 18.62 -7.02 11.12
C SER A 29 19.56 -7.28 9.94
N GLY A 30 20.11 -8.48 9.82
CA GLY A 30 21.03 -8.85 8.73
C GLY A 30 20.34 -9.20 7.41
N ASN A 31 19.01 -9.30 7.40
CA ASN A 31 18.22 -9.63 6.22
C ASN A 31 17.16 -8.54 5.97
N LEU A 32 16.79 -8.38 4.70
CA LEU A 32 15.72 -7.48 4.30
C LEU A 32 14.35 -8.08 4.67
N VAL A 33 13.51 -7.26 5.29
CA VAL A 33 12.07 -7.47 5.45
C VAL A 33 11.37 -6.31 4.78
N THR A 34 10.73 -6.57 3.65
CA THR A 34 10.10 -5.54 2.82
C THR A 34 8.69 -5.97 2.48
N SER A 35 7.85 -5.04 2.02
CA SER A 35 6.49 -5.37 1.64
C SER A 35 6.02 -4.50 0.48
N ALA A 36 5.57 -5.16 -0.59
CA ALA A 36 4.73 -4.53 -1.59
C ALA A 36 3.32 -4.34 -1.01
N ILE A 37 2.77 -3.14 -1.11
CA ILE A 37 1.50 -2.77 -0.47
C ILE A 37 0.57 -2.06 -1.45
N THR A 38 -0.69 -1.93 -1.09
CA THR A 38 -1.67 -1.17 -1.89
C THR A 38 -1.24 0.29 -2.05
N ALA A 39 -1.51 0.87 -3.23
CA ALA A 39 -1.36 2.30 -3.49
C ALA A 39 -2.71 3.03 -3.56
N ASP A 40 -3.79 2.40 -3.08
CA ASP A 40 -5.09 3.04 -2.88
C ASP A 40 -5.12 3.69 -1.49
N PRO A 41 -5.20 5.04 -1.39
CA PRO A 41 -5.25 5.73 -0.10
C PRO A 41 -6.34 5.22 0.84
N ALA A 42 -7.50 4.81 0.33
CA ALA A 42 -8.60 4.32 1.16
C ALA A 42 -8.32 2.95 1.79
N LYS A 43 -7.47 2.13 1.15
CA LYS A 43 -7.06 0.82 1.67
C LYS A 43 -5.90 0.93 2.66
N LEU A 44 -5.14 2.02 2.64
CA LEU A 44 -4.10 2.29 3.64
C LEU A 44 -4.66 2.50 5.06
N ASP A 45 -5.97 2.75 5.21
CA ASP A 45 -6.66 2.83 6.51
C ASP A 45 -6.98 1.46 7.13
N LYS A 46 -6.88 0.38 6.35
CA LYS A 46 -7.35 -0.94 6.78
C LYS A 46 -6.32 -1.72 7.63
N ALA A 47 -5.07 -1.24 7.71
CA ALA A 47 -4.00 -1.89 8.46
C ALA A 47 -3.02 -0.88 9.09
N ASP A 48 -2.35 -1.31 10.16
CA ASP A 48 -1.37 -0.53 10.92
C ASP A 48 -0.01 -0.43 10.20
N TYR A 49 0.03 0.20 9.03
CA TYR A 49 1.27 0.42 8.27
C TYR A 49 2.26 1.32 9.01
N ALA A 50 1.77 2.31 9.77
CA ALA A 50 2.61 3.21 10.55
C ALA A 50 3.31 2.46 11.69
N GLY A 51 2.57 1.65 12.46
CA GLY A 51 3.15 0.82 13.51
C GLY A 51 4.05 -0.28 12.96
N ALA A 52 3.77 -0.80 11.77
CA ALA A 52 4.60 -1.77 11.06
C ALA A 52 5.90 -1.18 10.48
N ALA A 53 5.95 0.14 10.25
CA ALA A 53 7.07 0.79 9.55
C ALA A 53 8.42 0.58 10.25
N GLN A 54 8.44 0.37 11.56
CA GLN A 54 9.67 0.07 12.31
C GLN A 54 10.24 -1.32 12.02
N TYR A 55 9.42 -2.25 11.54
CA TYR A 55 9.81 -3.65 11.32
C TYR A 55 10.19 -3.96 9.87
N VAL A 56 9.80 -3.12 8.92
CA VAL A 56 10.22 -3.23 7.52
C VAL A 56 11.43 -2.35 7.23
N ASP A 57 12.27 -2.75 6.28
CA ASP A 57 13.31 -1.88 5.72
C ASP A 57 12.68 -0.80 4.86
N PHE A 58 11.77 -1.20 3.96
CA PHE A 58 10.99 -0.30 3.13
C PHE A 58 9.70 -0.95 2.62
N TYR A 59 8.74 -0.09 2.28
CA TYR A 59 7.51 -0.40 1.57
C TYR A 59 7.68 -0.10 0.08
N MET A 60 7.02 -0.90 -0.74
CA MET A 60 6.88 -0.70 -2.18
C MET A 60 5.39 -0.54 -2.49
N PRO A 61 4.78 0.65 -2.29
CA PRO A 61 3.42 0.88 -2.76
C PRO A 61 3.34 0.59 -4.26
N MET A 62 2.40 -0.28 -4.62
CA MET A 62 2.15 -0.70 -5.99
C MET A 62 1.40 0.40 -6.74
N THR A 63 2.09 1.51 -7.03
CA THR A 63 1.57 2.73 -7.70
C THR A 63 1.33 2.51 -9.20
N TYR A 64 0.65 1.43 -9.50
CA TYR A 64 0.28 0.94 -10.83
C TYR A 64 -1.04 0.16 -10.71
N ASP A 65 -1.56 -0.33 -11.83
CA ASP A 65 -2.86 -1.01 -11.93
C ASP A 65 -4.04 -0.19 -11.40
N TYR A 66 -3.93 1.14 -11.40
CA TYR A 66 -5.03 2.03 -11.06
C TYR A 66 -6.20 1.89 -12.03
N PHE A 67 -5.89 1.69 -13.31
CA PHE A 67 -6.86 1.52 -14.39
C PHE A 67 -6.39 0.43 -15.35
N GLY A 68 -7.31 -0.32 -15.93
CA GLY A 68 -6.98 -1.43 -16.81
C GLY A 68 -8.20 -2.14 -17.37
N ALA A 69 -7.97 -3.25 -18.08
CA ALA A 69 -9.00 -4.02 -18.77
C ALA A 69 -10.08 -4.62 -17.84
N PHE A 70 -9.85 -4.63 -16.54
CA PHE A 70 -10.84 -5.01 -15.52
C PHE A 70 -12.06 -4.06 -15.47
N SER A 71 -12.00 -2.88 -16.12
CA SER A 71 -13.18 -2.06 -16.43
C SER A 71 -13.56 -2.21 -17.91
N PRO A 72 -14.36 -3.22 -18.28
CA PRO A 72 -14.58 -3.58 -19.70
C PRO A 72 -15.36 -2.54 -20.51
N LYS A 73 -16.10 -1.65 -19.82
CA LYS A 73 -16.86 -0.55 -20.45
C LYS A 73 -16.08 0.77 -20.41
N GLY A 74 -14.81 0.73 -20.01
CA GLY A 74 -13.99 1.91 -19.79
C GLY A 74 -14.46 2.76 -18.60
N PRO A 75 -13.96 4.02 -18.53
CA PRO A 75 -13.06 4.66 -19.49
C PRO A 75 -11.65 4.04 -19.49
N THR A 76 -10.95 4.10 -20.63
CA THR A 76 -9.51 3.83 -20.68
C THR A 76 -8.75 4.98 -20.02
N ALA A 77 -7.76 4.65 -19.20
CA ALA A 77 -6.92 5.62 -18.50
C ALA A 77 -5.51 5.05 -18.31
N PRO A 78 -4.47 5.89 -18.12
CA PRO A 78 -3.13 5.42 -17.81
C PRO A 78 -3.13 4.57 -16.54
N HIS A 79 -2.54 3.37 -16.53
CA HIS A 79 -2.58 2.49 -15.36
C HIS A 79 -1.72 2.95 -14.16
N SER A 80 -0.76 3.85 -14.39
CA SER A 80 0.20 4.32 -13.38
C SER A 80 0.53 5.82 -13.51
N PRO A 81 -0.46 6.73 -13.44
CA PRO A 81 -0.20 8.17 -13.54
C PRO A 81 0.57 8.65 -12.30
N LEU A 82 1.53 9.56 -12.49
CA LEU A 82 2.30 10.13 -11.38
C LEU A 82 1.45 11.14 -10.57
N TYR A 83 0.69 11.99 -11.27
CA TYR A 83 -0.15 13.04 -10.70
C TYR A 83 -1.59 12.93 -11.19
N SER A 84 -2.49 13.67 -10.54
CA SER A 84 -3.87 13.86 -11.01
C SER A 84 -3.92 14.53 -12.38
N TYR A 85 -5.01 14.34 -13.11
CA TYR A 85 -5.28 14.99 -14.39
C TYR A 85 -6.78 15.25 -14.57
N SER A 86 -7.11 16.20 -15.44
CA SER A 86 -8.52 16.51 -15.76
C SER A 86 -9.21 15.28 -16.34
N GLY A 87 -10.35 14.89 -15.75
CA GLY A 87 -11.11 13.72 -16.19
C GLY A 87 -10.59 12.37 -15.68
N ILE A 88 -9.69 12.36 -14.67
CA ILE A 88 -9.28 11.10 -14.03
C ILE A 88 -10.53 10.31 -13.53
N PRO A 89 -10.70 9.03 -13.89
CA PRO A 89 -11.96 8.32 -13.61
C PRO A 89 -12.22 8.09 -12.12
N THR A 90 -11.16 7.87 -11.35
CA THR A 90 -11.22 7.63 -9.91
C THR A 90 -10.32 8.64 -9.20
N PRO A 91 -10.86 9.48 -8.29
CA PRO A 91 -10.05 10.38 -7.51
C PRO A 91 -8.96 9.65 -6.73
N ASN A 92 -7.78 10.28 -6.61
CA ASN A 92 -6.62 9.77 -5.87
C ASN A 92 -5.99 8.48 -6.44
N PHE A 93 -6.40 8.02 -7.62
CA PHE A 93 -5.78 6.89 -8.31
C PHE A 93 -4.58 7.35 -9.16
N TYR A 94 -3.59 7.91 -8.46
CA TYR A 94 -2.30 8.33 -9.00
C TYR A 94 -1.22 8.26 -7.93
N SER A 95 0.04 8.13 -8.37
CA SER A 95 1.15 7.73 -7.51
C SER A 95 1.42 8.71 -6.37
N ASP A 96 1.43 10.02 -6.64
CA ASP A 96 1.65 11.04 -5.61
C ASP A 96 0.61 10.96 -4.47
N ALA A 97 -0.67 10.71 -4.77
CA ALA A 97 -1.70 10.57 -3.74
C ALA A 97 -1.39 9.43 -2.76
N ALA A 98 -0.91 8.29 -3.26
CA ALA A 98 -0.50 7.17 -2.41
C ALA A 98 0.67 7.55 -1.50
N ILE A 99 1.68 8.23 -2.05
CA ILE A 99 2.86 8.67 -1.30
C ILE A 99 2.47 9.70 -0.23
N GLN A 100 1.65 10.70 -0.56
CA GLN A 100 1.18 11.68 0.42
C GLN A 100 0.31 11.02 1.50
N ALA A 101 -0.56 10.07 1.14
CA ALA A 101 -1.37 9.33 2.11
C ALA A 101 -0.51 8.52 3.10
N MET A 102 0.55 7.85 2.61
CA MET A 102 1.52 7.16 3.48
C MET A 102 2.26 8.12 4.41
N LYS A 103 2.70 9.28 3.89
CA LYS A 103 3.38 10.31 4.70
C LYS A 103 2.45 10.91 5.76
N ALA A 104 1.18 11.16 5.42
CA ALA A 104 0.17 11.66 6.37
C ALA A 104 -0.08 10.69 7.54
N LYS A 105 0.24 9.40 7.35
CA LYS A 105 0.22 8.37 8.41
C LYS A 105 1.50 8.29 9.23
N ASN A 106 2.44 9.22 9.05
CA ASN A 106 3.76 9.24 9.69
C ASN A 106 4.67 8.07 9.29
N ILE A 107 4.48 7.49 8.10
CA ILE A 107 5.46 6.55 7.55
C ILE A 107 6.69 7.35 7.11
N PRO A 108 7.92 7.03 7.58
CA PRO A 108 9.11 7.76 7.19
C PRO A 108 9.32 7.70 5.67
N SER A 109 9.57 8.85 5.03
CA SER A 109 9.74 8.93 3.57
C SER A 109 10.91 8.07 3.06
N SER A 110 11.95 7.89 3.86
CA SER A 110 13.09 7.02 3.55
C SER A 110 12.72 5.53 3.46
N LYS A 111 11.52 5.14 3.93
CA LYS A 111 11.00 3.78 3.84
C LYS A 111 9.98 3.59 2.72
N ILE A 112 9.79 4.56 1.82
CA ILE A 112 8.78 4.47 0.76
C ILE A 112 9.49 4.45 -0.59
N LEU A 113 9.42 3.32 -1.29
CA LEU A 113 9.95 3.16 -2.65
C LEU A 113 8.80 3.21 -3.66
N LEU A 114 8.79 4.25 -4.49
CA LEU A 114 7.78 4.45 -5.53
C LEU A 114 7.77 3.25 -6.51
N GLY A 115 6.59 2.69 -6.77
CA GLY A 115 6.42 1.65 -7.79
C GLY A 115 6.38 2.25 -9.20
N VAL A 116 7.05 1.59 -10.15
CA VAL A 116 7.00 1.95 -11.58
C VAL A 116 6.26 0.83 -12.32
N GLY A 117 5.14 1.16 -12.96
CA GLY A 117 4.48 0.26 -13.90
C GLY A 117 5.29 0.17 -15.19
N PHE A 118 5.59 -1.06 -15.63
CA PHE A 118 6.32 -1.36 -16.87
C PHE A 118 5.42 -2.07 -17.86
#